data_AF-G2JBC9-F1
#
_entry.id   AF-G2JBC9-F1
#
_cell.length_a   1.000
_cell.length_b   1.000
_cell.length_c   1.000
_cell.angle_alpha   90.00
_cell.angle_beta   90.00
_cell.angle_gamma   90.00
#
_symmetry.space_group_name_H-M   'P 1'
#
loop_
_entity.id
_entity.type
_entity.pdbx_description
1 polymer ?
#
loop_
_entity_poly.entity_id
_entity_poly.type
_entity_poly.pdbx_seq_one_letter_code
_entity_poly.pdbx_strand_id
1 'polypeptide(L)'
;MTTIWDADMNLHDAFLARKAEEKAHGNEHEYGEALIEALMKRRGYSRQHAQETLETEYRGAFDHAADFAEHFVDSMAHFPDFLSVFIDYERLGKWLLTSGTYQTMTLEEKMHVFKR
;
A
#
# COMPACT_ATOMS: atom_id res chain seq x y z
N MET A 1 10.32 36.66 12.14
CA MET A 1 9.32 36.51 11.05
C MET A 1 8.55 35.25 11.35
N THR A 2 7.37 35.40 11.94
CA THR A 2 6.51 34.31 12.37
C THR A 2 5.51 34.06 11.25
N THR A 3 5.57 32.91 10.59
CA THR A 3 4.56 32.52 9.62
C THR A 3 3.28 32.18 10.36
N ILE A 4 2.26 32.98 10.03
CA ILE A 4 0.87 32.84 10.45
C ILE A 4 0.35 31.56 9.81
N TRP A 5 -0.09 30.61 10.64
CA TRP A 5 -0.91 29.51 10.17
C TRP A 5 -2.24 30.11 9.76
N ASP A 6 -2.52 30.15 8.46
CA ASP A 6 -3.85 30.48 7.95
C ASP A 6 -4.87 29.53 8.58
N ALA A 7 -5.76 30.11 9.38
CA ALA A 7 -6.65 29.42 10.31
C ALA A 7 -7.91 28.84 9.63
N ASP A 8 -7.82 28.45 8.36
CA ASP A 8 -8.96 27.98 7.56
C ASP A 8 -8.74 26.62 6.88
N MET A 9 -7.76 25.83 7.32
CA MET A 9 -7.75 24.40 6.95
C MET A 9 -8.72 23.64 7.85
N ASN A 10 -9.80 23.13 7.26
CA ASN A 10 -10.68 22.17 7.91
C ASN A 10 -9.83 20.99 8.41
N LEU A 11 -10.12 20.47 9.61
CA LEU A 11 -9.47 19.27 10.17
C LEU A 11 -9.44 18.11 9.16
N HIS A 12 -10.45 18.03 8.29
CA HIS A 12 -10.48 17.10 7.17
C HIS A 12 -9.35 17.34 6.17
N ASP A 13 -9.09 18.59 5.76
CA ASP A 13 -8.04 18.94 4.81
C ASP A 13 -6.64 18.77 5.42
N ALA A 14 -6.48 19.05 6.71
CA ALA A 14 -5.25 18.77 7.44
C ALA A 14 -4.97 17.27 7.58
N PHE A 15 -6.01 16.47 7.80
CA PHE A 15 -5.93 15.01 7.81
C PHE A 15 -5.59 14.46 6.43
N LEU A 16 -6.23 14.96 5.36
CA LEU A 16 -5.95 14.56 3.99
C LEU A 16 -4.55 14.98 3.54
N ALA A 17 -4.08 16.17 3.91
CA ALA A 17 -2.72 16.63 3.61
C ALA A 17 -1.67 15.77 4.32
N ARG A 18 -1.88 15.45 5.60
CA ARG A 18 -0.99 14.54 6.35
C ARG A 18 -1.00 13.12 5.76
N LYS A 19 -2.17 12.58 5.41
CA LYS A 19 -2.32 11.28 4.75
C LYS A 19 -1.64 11.28 3.38
N ALA A 20 -1.66 12.40 2.65
CA ALA A 20 -0.97 12.55 1.36
C ALA A 20 0.56 12.68 1.51
N GLU A 21 1.05 13.36 2.54
CA GLU A 21 2.49 13.46 2.84
C GLU A 21 3.07 12.11 3.28
N GLU A 22 2.35 11.32 4.09
CA GLU A 22 2.73 9.94 4.44
C GLU A 22 2.68 9.00 3.21
N LYS A 23 1.77 9.25 2.25
CA LYS A 23 1.59 8.46 1.01
C LYS A 23 2.65 8.75 -0.06
N ALA A 24 3.31 9.90 -0.03
CA ALA A 24 4.35 10.29 -0.99
C ALA A 24 5.76 9.78 -0.61
N HIS A 25 5.94 9.21 0.59
CA HIS A 25 7.28 8.95 1.15
C HIS A 25 7.72 7.48 1.23
N GLY A 26 6.94 6.51 0.72
CA GLY A 26 7.35 5.10 0.80
C GLY A 26 6.86 4.27 -0.37
N ASN A 27 7.80 3.73 -1.16
CA ASN A 27 7.96 2.26 -1.31
C ASN A 27 8.62 1.82 -2.62
N GLU A 28 8.69 2.64 -3.68
CA GLU A 28 9.28 2.16 -4.95
C GLU A 28 10.81 2.07 -4.91
N HIS A 29 11.47 2.92 -4.10
CA HIS A 29 12.93 2.99 -4.07
C HIS A 29 13.61 2.23 -2.92
N GLU A 30 12.95 2.06 -1.78
CA GLU A 30 13.59 1.48 -0.58
C GLU A 30 13.84 -0.03 -0.73
N TYR A 31 12.90 -0.76 -1.33
CA TYR A 31 12.95 -2.22 -1.41
C TYR A 31 13.24 -2.77 -2.81
N GLY A 32 13.44 -1.91 -3.82
CA GLY A 32 13.42 -2.30 -5.24
C GLY A 32 14.36 -3.45 -5.59
N GLU A 33 15.66 -3.33 -5.27
CA GLU A 33 16.64 -4.39 -5.55
C GLU A 33 16.39 -5.67 -4.74
N ALA A 34 16.08 -5.54 -3.45
CA ALA A 34 15.83 -6.70 -2.58
C ALA A 34 14.57 -7.47 -3.01
N LEU A 35 13.53 -6.77 -3.47
CA LEU A 35 12.33 -7.38 -4.04
C LEU A 35 12.61 -8.06 -5.38
N ILE A 36 13.40 -7.43 -6.26
CA ILE A 36 13.83 -8.04 -7.52
C ILE A 36 14.58 -9.35 -7.26
N GLU A 37 15.56 -9.34 -6.35
CA GLU A 37 16.29 -10.54 -5.96
C GLU A 37 15.38 -11.62 -5.37
N ALA A 38 14.44 -11.23 -4.51
CA ALA A 38 13.50 -12.15 -3.89
C ALA A 38 12.52 -12.77 -4.91
N LEU A 39 12.03 -11.99 -5.88
CA LEU A 39 11.20 -12.48 -6.99
C LEU A 39 11.98 -13.46 -7.87
N MET A 40 13.22 -13.13 -8.22
CA MET A 40 14.10 -14.03 -8.98
C MET A 40 14.31 -15.36 -8.24
N LYS A 41 14.67 -15.30 -6.94
CA LYS A 41 14.97 -16.48 -6.13
C LYS A 41 13.74 -17.34 -5.85
N ARG A 42 12.60 -16.74 -5.51
CA ARG A 42 11.39 -17.48 -5.09
C ARG A 42 10.53 -17.93 -6.27
N ARG A 43 10.52 -17.18 -7.37
CA ARG A 43 9.64 -17.44 -8.53
C ARG A 43 10.39 -17.84 -9.80
N GLY A 44 11.73 -17.81 -9.77
CA GLY A 44 12.54 -18.13 -10.94
C GLY A 44 12.43 -17.10 -12.05
N TYR A 45 12.02 -15.87 -11.72
CA TYR A 45 11.87 -14.80 -12.69
C TYR A 45 13.24 -14.38 -13.24
N SER A 46 13.26 -13.94 -14.50
CA SER A 46 14.39 -13.17 -14.99
C SER A 46 14.42 -11.81 -14.30
N ARG A 47 15.58 -11.15 -14.26
CA ARG A 47 15.69 -9.80 -13.67
C ARG A 47 14.72 -8.81 -14.33
N GLN A 48 14.61 -8.86 -15.65
CA GLN A 48 13.67 -8.03 -16.41
C GLN A 48 12.21 -8.30 -15.99
N HIS A 49 11.81 -9.58 -15.90
CA HIS A 49 10.44 -9.91 -15.52
C HIS A 49 10.13 -9.50 -14.07
N ALA A 50 11.11 -9.63 -13.16
CA ALA A 50 10.98 -9.15 -11.79
C ALA A 50 10.82 -7.62 -11.71
N GLN A 51 11.53 -6.87 -12.55
CA GLN A 51 11.37 -5.41 -12.67
C GLN A 51 9.97 -5.03 -13.20
N GLU A 52 9.53 -5.68 -14.29
CA GLU A 52 8.19 -5.45 -14.86
C GLU A 52 7.08 -5.77 -13.84
N THR A 53 7.21 -6.87 -13.09
CA THR A 53 6.29 -7.19 -11.98
C THR A 53 6.32 -6.11 -10.90
N LEU A 54 7.48 -5.59 -10.52
CA LEU A 54 7.57 -4.53 -9.53
C LEU A 54 6.88 -3.24 -10.02
N GLU A 55 7.04 -2.88 -11.29
CA GLU A 55 6.46 -1.66 -11.87
C GLU A 55 4.93 -1.76 -12.07
N THR A 56 4.42 -2.94 -12.42
CA THR A 56 3.03 -3.08 -12.88
C THR A 56 2.10 -3.75 -11.86
N GLU A 57 2.64 -4.64 -11.04
CA GLU A 57 1.86 -5.50 -10.15
C GLU A 57 2.00 -5.10 -8.68
N TYR A 58 3.08 -4.42 -8.29
CA TYR A 58 3.33 -4.06 -6.89
C TYR A 58 2.27 -3.10 -6.34
N ARG A 59 1.84 -3.36 -5.10
CA ARG A 59 0.81 -2.58 -4.38
C ARG A 59 1.32 -1.95 -3.09
N GLY A 60 2.57 -2.18 -2.73
CA GLY A 60 3.20 -1.61 -1.53
C GLY A 60 3.58 -2.64 -0.48
N ALA A 61 4.17 -2.13 0.60
CA ALA A 61 4.57 -2.86 1.79
C ALA A 61 3.64 -2.49 2.95
N PHE A 62 3.19 -3.49 3.68
CA PHE A 62 2.20 -3.36 4.76
C PHE A 62 2.67 -4.14 5.97
N ASP A 63 2.32 -3.70 7.18
CA ASP A 63 2.60 -4.49 8.37
C ASP A 63 1.67 -5.70 8.38
N HIS A 64 0.37 -5.48 8.19
CA HIS A 64 -0.67 -6.49 8.39
C HIS A 64 -1.69 -6.52 7.24
N ALA A 65 -2.55 -7.54 7.22
CA ALA A 65 -3.60 -7.67 6.21
C ALA A 65 -4.64 -6.55 6.29
N ALA A 66 -4.90 -6.02 7.49
CA ALA A 66 -5.80 -4.89 7.70
C ALA A 66 -5.31 -3.62 7.00
N ASP A 67 -4.01 -3.30 7.09
CA ASP A 67 -3.43 -2.10 6.45
C ASP A 67 -3.58 -2.17 4.92
N PHE A 68 -3.36 -3.35 4.34
CA PHE A 68 -3.60 -3.56 2.91
C PHE A 68 -5.08 -3.40 2.55
N ALA A 69 -5.98 -3.88 3.40
CA ALA A 69 -7.43 -3.75 3.18
C ALA A 69 -7.87 -2.28 3.26
N GLU A 70 -7.33 -1.51 4.20
CA GLU A 70 -7.56 -0.07 4.31
C GLU A 70 -7.07 0.65 3.06
N HIS A 71 -5.82 0.40 2.66
CA HIS A 71 -5.25 0.94 1.43
C HIS A 71 -6.09 0.58 0.18
N PHE A 72 -6.59 -0.66 0.11
CA PHE A 72 -7.43 -1.10 -0.98
C PHE A 72 -8.76 -0.31 -1.03
N VAL A 73 -9.42 -0.12 0.10
CA VAL A 73 -10.67 0.67 0.18
C VAL A 73 -10.41 2.14 -0.16
N ASP A 74 -9.33 2.72 0.38
CA ASP A 74 -8.91 4.09 0.08
C ASP A 74 -8.58 4.31 -1.41
N SER A 75 -8.12 3.26 -2.10
CA SER A 75 -7.83 3.33 -3.54
C SER A 75 -9.09 3.32 -4.41
N MET A 76 -10.26 2.98 -3.84
CA MET A 76 -11.52 2.98 -4.59
C MET A 76 -12.02 4.40 -4.79
N ALA A 77 -12.07 4.85 -6.04
CA ALA A 77 -12.43 6.22 -6.42
C ALA A 77 -13.80 6.72 -5.91
N HIS A 78 -14.70 5.84 -5.44
CA HIS A 78 -16.07 6.20 -5.06
C HIS A 78 -16.53 5.57 -3.74
N PHE A 79 -15.60 5.11 -2.89
CA PHE A 79 -15.99 4.56 -1.60
C PHE A 79 -16.26 5.71 -0.60
N PRO A 80 -17.46 5.84 -0.02
CA PRO A 80 -17.74 6.92 0.91
C PRO A 80 -16.99 6.78 2.24
N ASP A 81 -16.26 7.81 2.65
CA ASP A 81 -15.47 7.81 3.89
C ASP A 81 -16.28 7.41 5.12
N PHE A 82 -17.53 7.88 5.24
CA PHE A 82 -18.37 7.55 6.39
C PHE A 82 -18.75 6.06 6.46
N LEU A 83 -18.60 5.32 5.36
CA LEU A 83 -18.81 3.87 5.35
C LEU A 83 -17.56 3.09 5.75
N SER A 84 -16.38 3.69 5.68
CA SER A 84 -15.09 3.04 5.95
C SER A 84 -15.01 2.50 7.38
N VAL A 85 -15.55 3.27 8.33
CA VAL A 85 -15.61 2.93 9.76
C VAL A 85 -16.44 1.69 10.09
N PHE A 86 -17.29 1.22 9.15
CA PHE A 86 -18.09 0.00 9.34
C PHE A 86 -17.44 -1.25 8.75
N ILE A 87 -16.27 -1.12 8.13
CA ILE A 87 -15.56 -2.24 7.52
C ILE A 87 -14.72 -2.97 8.56
N ASP A 88 -14.88 -4.30 8.60
CA ASP A 88 -13.94 -5.19 9.27
C ASP A 88 -12.72 -5.41 8.34
N TYR A 89 -11.71 -4.57 8.50
CA TYR A 89 -10.50 -4.58 7.67
C TYR A 89 -9.65 -5.85 7.84
N GLU A 90 -9.65 -6.45 9.02
CA GLU A 90 -8.97 -7.74 9.25
C GLU A 90 -9.59 -8.84 8.39
N ARG A 91 -10.92 -8.94 8.43
CA ARG A 91 -11.64 -9.93 7.64
C ARG A 91 -11.53 -9.65 6.14
N LEU A 92 -11.64 -8.40 5.73
CA LEU A 92 -11.48 -7.99 4.33
C LEU A 92 -10.08 -8.30 3.82
N GLY A 93 -9.04 -7.93 4.56
CA GLY A 93 -7.65 -8.19 4.19
C GLY A 93 -7.37 -9.67 4.03
N LYS A 94 -7.78 -10.48 5.00
CA LYS A 94 -7.66 -11.94 4.90
C LYS A 94 -8.39 -12.48 3.65
N TRP A 95 -9.57 -11.97 3.34
CA TRP A 95 -10.29 -12.38 2.13
C TRP A 95 -9.54 -11.98 0.86
N LEU A 96 -9.06 -10.74 0.75
CA LEU A 96 -8.30 -10.26 -0.42
C LEU A 96 -7.04 -11.08 -0.67
N LEU A 97 -6.35 -11.51 0.39
CA LEU A 97 -5.13 -12.30 0.29
C LEU A 97 -5.39 -13.79 0.03
N THR A 98 -6.58 -14.31 0.38
CA THR A 98 -6.95 -15.72 0.16
C THR A 98 -7.79 -15.96 -1.09
N SER A 99 -8.35 -14.92 -1.69
CA SER A 99 -9.18 -14.99 -2.91
C SER A 99 -8.39 -15.39 -4.17
N GLY A 100 -7.05 -15.28 -4.14
CA GLY A 100 -6.17 -15.56 -5.27
C GLY A 100 -5.90 -14.35 -6.17
N THR A 101 -6.54 -13.19 -5.93
CA THR A 101 -6.22 -11.91 -6.60
C THR A 101 -4.93 -11.31 -6.05
N TYR A 102 -4.81 -11.37 -4.72
CA TYR A 102 -3.66 -11.10 -3.87
C TYR A 102 -2.50 -12.11 -4.02
N GLN A 103 -1.25 -11.68 -4.21
CA GLN A 103 -0.09 -12.46 -3.81
C GLN A 103 0.81 -11.65 -2.89
N THR A 104 1.46 -12.33 -1.94
CA THR A 104 2.31 -11.65 -0.96
C THR A 104 3.70 -12.26 -0.88
N MET A 105 4.65 -11.45 -0.42
CA MET A 105 5.99 -11.86 -0.07
C MET A 105 6.43 -11.12 1.18
N THR A 106 6.98 -11.85 2.15
CA THR A 106 7.56 -11.24 3.35
C THR A 106 9.04 -10.96 3.13
N LEU A 107 9.44 -9.71 3.38
CA LEU A 107 10.81 -9.19 3.33
C LEU A 107 10.93 -8.10 4.40
N GLU A 108 12.03 -8.07 5.15
CA GLU A 108 12.29 -7.04 6.19
C GLU A 108 11.10 -6.80 7.13
N GLU A 109 10.47 -7.88 7.59
CA GLU A 109 9.31 -7.86 8.49
C GLU A 109 8.03 -7.22 7.92
N LYS A 110 8.06 -6.78 6.65
CA LYS A 110 6.90 -6.25 5.92
C LYS A 110 6.29 -7.29 4.99
N MET A 111 4.98 -7.18 4.80
CA MET A 111 4.21 -7.90 3.79
C MET A 111 4.13 -7.07 2.51
N HIS A 112 4.87 -7.50 1.49
CA HIS A 112 4.82 -6.90 0.16
C HIS A 112 3.70 -7.54 -0.66
N VAL A 113 2.79 -6.73 -1.21
CA VAL A 113 1.61 -7.20 -1.93
C VAL A 113 1.76 -6.94 -3.42
N PHE A 114 1.42 -7.95 -4.23
CA PHE A 114 1.43 -7.92 -5.69
C PHE A 114 0.06 -8.34 -6.21
N LYS A 115 -0.46 -7.65 -7.21
CA LYS A 115 -1.64 -8.07 -7.95
C LYS A 115 -1.26 -9.21 -8.90
N ARG A 116 -2.00 -10.31 -8.84
CA ARG A 116 -1.83 -11.45 -9.75
C ARG A 116 -2.46 -11.20 -11.12
#